data_AF-A0A433C992-F1
#
_entry.id   AF-A0A433C992-F1
#
_cell.length_a   1.000
_cell.length_b   1.000
_cell.length_c   1.000
_cell.angle_alpha   90.00
_cell.angle_beta   90.00
_cell.angle_gamma   90.00
#
_symmetry.space_group_name_H-M   'P 1'
#
loop_
_entity.id
_entity.type
_entity.pdbx_description
1 polymer ?
#
loop_
_entity_poly.entity_id
_entity_poly.type
_entity_poly.pdbx_seq_one_letter_code
_entity_poly.pdbx_strand_id
1 'polypeptide(L)'
;MPGEFKQLAILDNLEASTMDFRATDADGFHQVAQDAEMVVILITRQEIETLRVASAVERLTMLSDSAKHVQRFAGRVAIQVSGYDDDPRPLVLIPECVNYFRALNVQWNHWFHFLVPDAELLKLILLMLVDVQVHASQRERVGYAIGDLSRLHAVLDELFGAMDQLHERFDVPAADGELTKAIIRQAISIDSIG
;
A
#
# COMPACT_ATOMS: atom_id res chain seq x y z
N MET A 1 -6.75 19.41 -19.12
CA MET A 1 -5.38 19.37 -18.60
C MET A 1 -5.28 18.08 -17.81
N PRO A 2 -4.44 17.10 -18.19
CA PRO A 2 -4.20 15.98 -17.30
C PRO A 2 -3.47 16.54 -16.09
N GLY A 3 -4.10 16.48 -14.92
CA GLY A 3 -3.44 16.82 -13.67
C GLY A 3 -2.31 15.83 -13.46
N GLU A 4 -1.10 16.33 -13.21
CA GLU A 4 0.02 15.49 -12.81
C GLU A 4 -0.35 14.80 -11.50
N PHE A 5 -0.34 13.47 -11.51
CA PHE A 5 -0.69 12.65 -10.37
C PHE A 5 0.54 12.48 -9.46
N LYS A 6 0.36 12.56 -8.15
CA LYS A 6 1.33 12.19 -7.14
C LYS A 6 1.34 10.67 -7.05
N GLN A 7 2.01 10.07 -8.03
CA GLN A 7 2.20 8.64 -8.08
C GLN A 7 3.06 8.20 -6.90
N LEU A 8 2.65 7.10 -6.25
CA LEU A 8 3.64 6.23 -5.63
C LEU A 8 4.49 5.68 -6.78
N ALA A 9 5.81 5.87 -6.72
CA ALA A 9 6.83 5.77 -7.78
C ALA A 9 6.89 4.49 -8.65
N ILE A 10 5.92 3.58 -8.53
CA ILE A 10 5.85 2.31 -9.25
C ILE A 10 5.38 2.49 -10.70
N LEU A 11 4.56 3.51 -10.99
CA LEU A 11 3.96 3.66 -12.34
C LEU A 11 4.85 4.42 -13.34
N ASP A 12 5.85 5.19 -12.87
CA ASP A 12 6.76 5.95 -13.74
C ASP A 12 7.61 5.06 -14.66
N ASN A 13 7.85 3.79 -14.28
CA ASN A 13 8.66 2.84 -15.06
C ASN A 13 7.83 1.93 -15.99
N LEU A 14 6.51 2.10 -16.06
CA LEU A 14 5.62 1.26 -16.89
C LEU A 14 5.37 1.81 -18.30
N GLU A 15 5.96 2.95 -18.66
CA GLU A 15 5.71 3.65 -19.94
C GLU A 15 6.31 2.98 -21.20
N ALA A 16 6.92 1.79 -21.10
CA ALA A 16 7.62 1.17 -22.23
C ALA A 16 6.87 0.01 -22.95
N SER A 17 5.62 -0.30 -22.59
CA SER A 17 4.83 -1.33 -23.29
C SER A 17 3.35 -0.94 -23.36
N THR A 18 2.64 -1.46 -24.36
CA THR A 18 1.21 -1.22 -24.63
C THR A 18 0.33 -1.73 -23.48
N MET A 19 0.29 -1.02 -22.35
CA MET A 19 -0.59 -1.31 -21.22
C MET A 19 -1.99 -0.75 -21.49
N ASP A 20 -3.00 -1.62 -21.39
CA ASP A 20 -4.41 -1.26 -21.47
C ASP A 20 -4.93 -0.95 -20.05
N PHE A 21 -5.21 0.33 -19.78
CA PHE A 21 -5.77 0.76 -18.50
C PHE A 21 -7.30 0.72 -18.54
N ARG A 22 -7.90 -0.07 -17.64
CA ARG A 22 -9.35 -0.17 -17.48
C ARG A 22 -9.74 0.28 -16.07
N ALA A 23 -10.51 1.35 -15.99
CA ALA A 23 -11.05 1.84 -14.72
C ALA A 23 -12.39 1.15 -14.41
N THR A 24 -12.58 0.76 -13.16
CA THR A 24 -13.82 0.19 -12.64
C THR A 24 -13.94 0.45 -11.14
N ASP A 25 -15.16 0.38 -10.61
CA ASP A 25 -15.44 0.27 -9.18
C ASP A 25 -15.54 -1.21 -8.76
N ALA A 26 -16.03 -1.46 -7.54
CA ALA A 26 -16.22 -2.80 -7.01
C ALA A 26 -17.23 -3.63 -7.84
N ASP A 27 -18.27 -2.99 -8.37
CA ASP A 27 -19.34 -3.67 -9.12
C ASP A 27 -18.83 -4.22 -10.46
N GLY A 28 -18.02 -3.44 -11.18
CA GLY A 28 -17.41 -3.88 -12.45
C GLY A 28 -16.14 -4.73 -12.29
N PHE A 29 -15.62 -4.90 -11.06
CA PHE A 29 -14.35 -5.59 -10.79
C PHE A 29 -14.30 -6.98 -11.44
N HIS A 30 -15.34 -7.79 -11.27
CA HIS A 30 -15.33 -9.18 -11.74
C HIS A 30 -15.25 -9.33 -13.27
N GLN A 31 -15.71 -8.32 -14.01
CA GLN A 31 -15.64 -8.30 -15.47
C GLN A 31 -14.26 -7.83 -15.95
N VAL A 32 -13.70 -6.80 -15.30
CA VAL A 32 -12.43 -6.18 -15.71
C VAL A 32 -11.21 -6.98 -15.22
N ALA A 33 -11.28 -7.54 -14.02
CA ALA A 33 -10.16 -8.20 -13.36
C ALA A 33 -9.74 -9.54 -14.00
N GLN A 34 -10.60 -10.16 -14.82
CA GLN A 34 -10.32 -11.45 -15.46
C GLN A 34 -9.06 -11.43 -16.32
N ASP A 35 -8.86 -10.33 -17.04
CA ASP A 35 -7.72 -10.16 -17.95
C ASP A 35 -6.65 -9.21 -17.39
N ALA A 36 -6.90 -8.58 -16.25
CA ALA A 36 -5.99 -7.60 -15.67
C ALA A 36 -4.73 -8.26 -15.09
N GLU A 37 -3.56 -7.75 -15.46
CA GLU A 37 -2.27 -8.21 -14.90
C GLU A 37 -1.96 -7.57 -13.55
N MET A 38 -2.48 -6.36 -13.30
CA MET A 38 -2.25 -5.56 -12.10
C MET A 38 -3.55 -4.84 -11.72
N VAL A 39 -3.71 -4.54 -10.43
CA VAL A 39 -4.77 -3.69 -9.91
C VAL A 39 -4.17 -2.43 -9.29
N VAL A 40 -4.71 -1.27 -9.65
CA VAL A 40 -4.39 -0.01 -8.98
C VAL A 40 -5.63 0.41 -8.18
N ILE A 41 -5.50 0.47 -6.86
CA ILE A 41 -6.55 0.99 -5.98
C ILE A 41 -6.40 2.51 -5.90
N LEU A 42 -7.31 3.21 -6.56
CA LEU A 42 -7.42 4.66 -6.44
C LEU A 42 -8.12 5.03 -5.13
N ILE A 43 -7.46 5.85 -4.34
CA ILE A 43 -7.97 6.48 -3.12
C ILE A 43 -7.98 7.99 -3.37
N THR A 44 -9.15 8.59 -3.33
CA THR A 44 -9.33 10.00 -3.64
C THR A 44 -9.15 10.88 -2.41
N ARG A 45 -8.75 12.14 -2.61
CA ARG A 45 -8.75 13.16 -1.56
C ARG A 45 -10.10 13.29 -0.88
N GLN A 46 -11.20 13.19 -1.62
CA GLN A 46 -12.54 13.20 -1.04
C GLN A 46 -12.75 12.03 -0.07
N GLU A 47 -12.35 10.81 -0.43
CA GLU A 47 -12.44 9.65 0.48
C GLU A 47 -11.60 9.86 1.74
N ILE A 48 -10.39 10.42 1.59
CA ILE A 48 -9.47 10.69 2.69
C ILE A 48 -10.02 11.75 3.64
N GLU A 49 -10.36 12.93 3.12
CA GLU A 49 -10.82 14.07 3.94
C GLU A 49 -12.18 13.80 4.62
N THR A 50 -13.01 12.93 4.04
CA THR A 50 -14.29 12.50 4.64
C THR A 50 -14.21 11.21 5.45
N LEU A 51 -13.01 10.62 5.59
CA LEU A 51 -12.76 9.34 6.25
C LEU A 51 -13.65 8.19 5.73
N ARG A 52 -14.01 8.22 4.44
CA ARG A 52 -14.92 7.25 3.80
C ARG A 52 -14.20 5.97 3.40
N VAL A 53 -13.71 5.24 4.40
CA VAL A 53 -12.92 4.00 4.21
C VAL A 53 -13.70 2.84 3.61
N ALA A 54 -15.02 2.76 3.81
CA ALA A 54 -15.86 1.63 3.37
C ALA A 54 -15.73 1.33 1.86
N SER A 55 -15.67 2.39 1.05
CA SER A 55 -15.50 2.31 -0.41
C SER A 55 -14.19 1.63 -0.82
N ALA A 56 -13.09 1.93 -0.12
CA ALA A 56 -11.81 1.27 -0.36
C ALA A 56 -11.79 -0.15 0.20
N VAL A 57 -12.38 -0.37 1.37
CA VAL A 57 -12.53 -1.72 1.97
C VAL A 57 -13.27 -2.63 1.01
N GLU A 58 -14.41 -2.21 0.44
CA GLU A 58 -15.17 -3.01 -0.54
C GLU A 58 -14.29 -3.45 -1.72
N ARG A 59 -13.54 -2.51 -2.33
CA ARG A 59 -12.62 -2.82 -3.44
C ARG A 59 -11.49 -3.76 -3.03
N LEU A 60 -10.91 -3.57 -1.85
CA LEU A 60 -9.82 -4.40 -1.33
C LEU A 60 -10.31 -5.80 -0.94
N THR A 61 -11.53 -5.92 -0.41
CA THR A 61 -12.15 -7.19 -0.06
C THR A 61 -12.36 -8.07 -1.28
N MET A 62 -12.71 -7.50 -2.44
CA MET A 62 -12.81 -8.25 -3.71
C MET A 62 -11.50 -8.97 -4.10
N LEU A 63 -10.34 -8.48 -3.63
CA LEU A 63 -9.05 -9.12 -3.86
C LEU A 63 -8.82 -10.30 -2.91
N SER A 64 -9.35 -10.21 -1.69
CA SER A 64 -9.06 -11.13 -0.57
C SER A 64 -10.21 -12.08 -0.21
N ASP A 65 -11.32 -12.06 -0.95
CA ASP A 65 -12.49 -12.88 -0.66
C ASP A 65 -12.47 -14.28 -1.30
N SER A 66 -11.57 -14.52 -2.27
CA SER A 66 -11.48 -15.78 -2.99
C SER A 66 -10.03 -16.22 -3.23
N ALA A 67 -9.79 -17.54 -3.19
CA ALA A 67 -8.48 -18.13 -3.46
C ALA A 67 -7.93 -17.71 -4.83
N LYS A 68 -8.82 -17.64 -5.84
CA LYS A 68 -8.47 -17.21 -7.20
C LYS A 68 -7.86 -15.81 -7.21
N HIS A 69 -8.48 -14.83 -6.54
CA HIS A 69 -7.99 -13.46 -6.52
C HIS A 69 -6.76 -13.31 -5.63
N VAL A 70 -6.73 -13.99 -4.48
CA VAL A 70 -5.57 -14.03 -3.59
C VAL A 70 -4.33 -14.52 -4.35
N GLN A 71 -4.42 -15.63 -5.08
CA GLN A 71 -3.30 -16.13 -5.87
C GLN A 71 -2.98 -15.24 -7.07
N ARG A 72 -4.00 -14.77 -7.80
CA ARG A 72 -3.81 -13.97 -9.01
C ARG A 72 -3.12 -12.64 -8.72
N PHE A 73 -3.51 -11.94 -7.65
CA PHE A 73 -3.07 -10.58 -7.36
C PHE A 73 -2.00 -10.49 -6.26
N ALA A 74 -1.42 -11.63 -5.86
CA ALA A 74 -0.25 -11.65 -4.99
C ALA A 74 0.89 -10.81 -5.59
N GLY A 75 1.34 -9.79 -4.88
CA GLY A 75 2.40 -8.88 -5.34
C GLY A 75 2.05 -8.03 -6.58
N ARG A 76 0.76 -7.83 -6.89
CA ARG A 76 0.31 -7.15 -8.12
C ARG A 76 -0.71 -6.04 -7.87
N VAL A 77 -0.72 -5.48 -6.67
CA VAL A 77 -1.57 -4.37 -6.30
C VAL A 77 -0.72 -3.14 -6.00
N ALA A 78 -1.09 -2.01 -6.62
CA ALA A 78 -0.54 -0.72 -6.27
C ALA A 78 -1.64 0.17 -5.67
N ILE A 79 -1.25 1.10 -4.80
CA ILE A 79 -2.15 2.11 -4.24
C ILE A 79 -1.81 3.45 -4.89
N GLN A 80 -2.83 4.20 -5.30
CA GLN A 80 -2.66 5.55 -5.81
C GLN A 80 -3.54 6.50 -5.00
N VAL A 81 -2.92 7.54 -4.44
CA VAL A 81 -3.63 8.64 -3.78
C VAL A 81 -3.74 9.80 -4.76
N SER A 82 -4.94 10.34 -4.97
CA SER A 82 -5.18 11.44 -5.90
C SER A 82 -5.72 12.70 -5.22
N GLY A 83 -5.37 13.88 -5.76
CA GLY A 83 -5.86 15.18 -5.28
C GLY A 83 -4.97 15.86 -4.24
N TYR A 84 -3.80 15.29 -3.94
CA TYR A 84 -2.76 15.87 -3.07
C TYR A 84 -1.51 16.31 -3.84
N ASP A 85 -1.63 16.43 -5.16
CA ASP A 85 -0.54 16.71 -6.09
C ASP A 85 0.10 18.07 -5.81
N ASP A 86 -0.73 19.07 -5.49
CA ASP A 86 -0.30 20.43 -5.12
C ASP A 86 0.17 20.57 -3.66
N ASP A 87 0.01 19.53 -2.83
CA ASP A 87 0.51 19.56 -1.45
C ASP A 87 2.02 19.27 -1.46
N PRO A 88 2.90 20.16 -0.97
CA PRO A 88 4.34 19.92 -1.00
C PRO A 88 4.79 18.83 -0.01
N ARG A 89 3.93 18.44 0.94
CA ARG A 89 4.26 17.43 1.95
C ARG A 89 4.17 16.02 1.36
N PRO A 90 5.08 15.11 1.71
CA PRO A 90 4.89 13.68 1.49
C PRO A 90 3.65 13.18 2.24
N LEU A 91 2.96 12.15 1.71
CA LEU A 91 1.68 11.68 2.24
C LEU A 91 1.73 11.32 3.73
N VAL A 92 2.85 10.78 4.21
CA VAL A 92 3.12 10.47 5.62
C VAL A 92 3.08 11.69 6.56
N LEU A 93 3.24 12.90 6.02
CA LEU A 93 3.13 14.15 6.77
C LEU A 93 1.78 14.86 6.64
N ILE A 94 0.83 14.23 5.94
CA ILE A 94 -0.52 14.74 5.77
C ILE A 94 -1.42 14.00 6.78
N PRO A 95 -1.86 14.64 7.89
CA PRO A 95 -2.55 13.97 8.98
C PRO A 95 -3.80 13.20 8.54
N GLU A 96 -4.59 13.78 7.63
CA GLU A 96 -5.79 13.16 7.07
C GLU A 96 -5.47 11.88 6.29
N CYS A 97 -4.37 11.86 5.52
CA CYS A 97 -3.89 10.64 4.85
C CYS A 97 -3.51 9.58 5.88
N VAL A 98 -2.72 9.94 6.90
CA VAL A 98 -2.29 9.02 7.97
C VAL A 98 -3.50 8.42 8.69
N ASN A 99 -4.44 9.26 9.09
CA ASN A 99 -5.67 8.85 9.77
C ASN A 99 -6.50 7.90 8.90
N TYR A 100 -6.62 8.19 7.60
CA TYR A 100 -7.34 7.34 6.65
C TYR A 100 -6.71 5.95 6.52
N PHE A 101 -5.39 5.86 6.29
CA PHE A 101 -4.72 4.56 6.14
C PHE A 101 -4.74 3.73 7.41
N ARG A 102 -4.65 4.36 8.60
CA ARG A 102 -4.83 3.67 9.87
C ARG A 102 -6.25 3.10 10.03
N ALA A 103 -7.28 3.90 9.71
CA ALA A 103 -8.67 3.44 9.76
C ALA A 103 -8.98 2.35 8.73
N LEU A 104 -8.33 2.41 7.56
CA LEU A 104 -8.42 1.38 6.52
C LEU A 104 -7.75 0.08 6.97
N ASN A 105 -6.55 0.17 7.55
CA ASN A 105 -5.81 -1.01 8.05
C ASN A 105 -6.59 -1.80 9.10
N VAL A 106 -7.32 -1.12 9.98
CA VAL A 106 -8.18 -1.79 10.98
C VAL A 106 -9.23 -2.71 10.33
N GLN A 107 -9.68 -2.40 9.11
CA GLN A 107 -10.70 -3.17 8.40
C GLN A 107 -10.11 -4.12 7.35
N TRP A 108 -8.93 -3.80 6.82
CA TRP A 108 -8.24 -4.60 5.82
C TRP A 108 -6.72 -4.44 5.96
N ASN A 109 -6.03 -5.48 6.42
CA ASN A 109 -4.60 -5.45 6.78
C ASN A 109 -3.72 -6.42 5.96
N HIS A 110 -4.22 -6.90 4.81
CA HIS A 110 -3.50 -7.88 3.97
C HIS A 110 -2.45 -7.26 3.03
N TRP A 111 -1.92 -6.07 3.36
CA TRP A 111 -1.02 -5.30 2.49
C TRP A 111 0.16 -6.11 1.98
N PHE A 112 0.84 -6.87 2.85
CA PHE A 112 2.06 -7.61 2.49
C PHE A 112 1.84 -8.76 1.50
N HIS A 113 0.61 -9.26 1.37
CA HIS A 113 0.30 -10.24 0.34
C HIS A 113 0.11 -9.60 -1.04
N PHE A 114 -0.62 -8.49 -1.08
CA PHE A 114 -1.13 -7.94 -2.32
C PHE A 114 -0.23 -6.89 -2.95
N LEU A 115 0.43 -6.06 -2.13
CA LEU A 115 1.20 -4.95 -2.65
C LEU A 115 2.39 -5.44 -3.49
N VAL A 116 2.65 -4.73 -4.59
CA VAL A 116 3.88 -4.92 -5.37
C VAL A 116 5.07 -4.93 -4.39
N PRO A 117 5.98 -5.92 -4.50
CA PRO A 117 7.13 -6.07 -3.60
C PRO A 117 8.19 -5.00 -3.93
N ASP A 118 7.84 -3.75 -3.69
CA ASP A 118 8.66 -2.57 -3.84
C ASP A 118 8.94 -1.98 -2.46
N ALA A 119 10.22 -1.71 -2.18
CA ALA A 119 10.65 -1.29 -0.85
C ALA A 119 10.05 0.06 -0.44
N GLU A 120 9.89 0.99 -1.37
CA GLU A 120 9.38 2.35 -1.07
C GLU A 120 7.86 2.34 -0.83
N LEU A 121 7.09 1.59 -1.61
CA LEU A 121 5.66 1.41 -1.38
C LEU A 121 5.40 0.71 -0.03
N LEU A 122 6.10 -0.39 0.24
CA LEU A 122 5.94 -1.13 1.49
C LEU A 122 6.35 -0.27 2.70
N LYS A 123 7.45 0.48 2.57
CA LYS A 123 7.91 1.44 3.59
C LYS A 123 6.90 2.56 3.79
N LEU A 124 6.31 3.13 2.73
CA LEU A 124 5.30 4.17 2.89
C LEU A 124 4.11 3.66 3.70
N ILE A 125 3.56 2.50 3.35
CA ILE A 125 2.44 1.91 4.10
C ILE A 125 2.80 1.71 5.57
N LEU A 126 3.98 1.14 5.86
CA LEU A 126 4.46 1.00 7.23
C LEU A 126 4.53 2.34 7.98
N LEU A 127 5.09 3.37 7.33
CA LEU A 127 5.20 4.72 7.91
C LEU A 127 3.83 5.38 8.15
N MET A 128 2.80 5.07 7.36
CA MET A 128 1.43 5.55 7.61
C MET A 128 0.81 4.92 8.87
N LEU A 129 1.27 3.73 9.27
CA LEU A 129 0.69 2.93 10.37
C LEU A 129 1.40 3.14 11.72
N VAL A 130 2.54 3.82 11.72
CA VAL A 130 3.31 4.18 12.93
C VAL A 130 3.38 5.69 13.09
N ASP A 131 3.72 6.15 14.30
CA ASP A 131 3.99 7.56 14.53
C ASP A 131 5.40 7.91 14.04
N VAL A 132 5.46 8.92 13.16
CA VAL A 132 6.69 9.37 12.52
C VAL A 132 7.06 10.75 13.05
N GLN A 133 8.34 10.93 13.39
CA GLN A 133 8.90 12.23 13.73
C GLN A 133 9.70 12.79 12.56
N VAL A 134 9.35 14.02 12.15
CA VAL A 134 10.06 14.76 11.13
C VAL A 134 11.43 15.17 11.67
N HIS A 135 12.49 14.70 11.02
CA HIS A 135 13.84 15.18 11.28
C HIS A 135 14.26 16.09 10.13
N ALA A 136 14.59 17.34 10.45
CA ALA A 136 15.25 18.23 9.50
C ALA A 136 16.65 17.67 9.22
N SER A 137 16.88 17.13 8.02
CA SER A 137 18.21 16.72 7.60
C SER A 137 18.96 17.92 7.02
N GLN A 138 20.28 17.95 7.24
CA GLN A 138 21.17 19.07 6.87
C GLN A 138 21.39 19.25 5.35
N ARG A 139 20.64 18.56 4.48
CA ARG A 139 20.83 18.56 3.01
C ARG A 139 19.51 18.54 2.22
N GLU A 140 18.58 19.43 2.53
CA GLU A 140 17.35 19.70 1.74
C GLU A 140 16.38 18.51 1.55
N ARG A 141 16.64 17.36 2.16
CA ARG A 141 15.73 16.21 2.21
C ARG A 141 15.09 16.13 3.59
N VAL A 142 13.75 16.10 3.64
CA VAL A 142 13.03 15.82 4.89
C VAL A 142 13.25 14.34 5.22
N GLY A 143 13.91 14.06 6.36
CA GLY A 143 14.08 12.71 6.87
C GLY A 143 12.93 12.35 7.81
N TYR A 144 12.55 11.08 7.83
CA TYR A 144 11.54 10.54 8.73
C TYR A 144 12.20 9.53 9.66
N ALA A 145 12.06 9.73 10.97
CA ALA A 145 12.45 8.72 11.94
C ALA A 145 11.21 8.16 12.62
N ILE A 146 11.24 6.87 12.89
CA ILE A 146 10.19 6.18 13.64
C ILE A 146 10.41 6.49 15.11
N GLY A 147 9.42 7.12 15.75
CA GLY A 147 9.56 7.58 17.14
C GLY A 147 9.55 6.43 18.16
N ASP A 148 8.90 5.32 17.82
CA ASP A 148 8.79 4.13 18.67
C ASP A 148 8.98 2.84 17.84
N LEU A 149 10.16 2.23 17.97
CA LEU A 149 10.48 0.96 17.33
C LEU A 149 9.64 -0.20 17.85
N SER A 150 9.13 -0.15 19.09
CA SER A 150 8.25 -1.18 19.62
C SER A 150 6.92 -1.17 18.88
N ARG A 151 6.40 0.03 18.58
CA ARG A 151 5.20 0.20 17.77
C ARG A 151 5.41 -0.31 16.34
N LEU A 152 6.57 -0.06 15.74
CA LEU A 152 6.91 -0.62 14.42
C LEU A 152 6.91 -2.15 14.43
N HIS A 153 7.57 -2.78 15.40
CA HIS A 153 7.57 -4.25 15.50
C HIS A 153 6.15 -4.81 15.67
N ALA A 154 5.32 -4.18 16.51
CA ALA A 154 3.93 -4.59 16.69
C ALA A 154 3.11 -4.50 15.38
N VAL A 155 3.30 -3.43 14.59
CA VAL A 155 2.66 -3.30 13.27
C VAL A 155 3.17 -4.36 12.31
N LEU A 156 4.47 -4.65 12.30
CA LEU A 156 5.03 -5.70 11.44
C LEU A 156 4.47 -7.08 11.79
N ASP A 157 4.41 -7.41 13.07
CA ASP A 157 3.84 -8.67 13.55
C ASP A 157 2.36 -8.78 13.16
N GLU A 158 1.59 -7.70 13.25
CA GLU A 158 0.19 -7.65 12.80
C GLU A 158 0.07 -7.93 11.29
N LEU A 159 0.88 -7.25 10.48
CA LEU A 159 0.81 -7.36 9.01
C LEU A 159 1.32 -8.71 8.50
N PHE A 160 2.39 -9.26 9.09
CA PHE A 160 2.85 -10.62 8.78
C PHE A 160 1.82 -11.65 9.24
N GLY A 161 1.25 -11.49 10.44
CA GLY A 161 0.19 -12.36 10.93
C GLY A 161 -1.06 -12.33 10.04
N ALA A 162 -1.43 -11.17 9.51
CA ALA A 162 -2.55 -11.03 8.57
C ALA A 162 -2.28 -11.71 7.22
N MET A 163 -1.04 -11.68 6.74
CA MET A 163 -0.62 -12.39 5.53
C MET A 163 -0.62 -13.90 5.77
N ASP A 164 -0.04 -14.37 6.86
CA ASP A 164 0.02 -15.80 7.18
C ASP A 164 -1.41 -16.36 7.39
N GLN A 165 -2.31 -15.63 8.05
CA GLN A 165 -3.74 -16.01 8.16
C GLN A 165 -4.46 -16.08 6.80
N LEU A 166 -4.14 -15.15 5.88
CA LEU A 166 -4.70 -15.18 4.54
C LEU A 166 -4.19 -16.41 3.77
N HIS A 167 -2.91 -16.75 3.94
CA HIS A 167 -2.30 -17.92 3.32
C HIS A 167 -2.92 -19.22 3.84
N GLU A 168 -3.09 -19.34 5.15
CA GLU A 168 -3.78 -20.48 5.77
C GLU A 168 -5.22 -20.62 5.28
N ARG A 169 -5.97 -19.51 5.19
CA ARG A 169 -7.38 -19.51 4.77
C ARG A 169 -7.57 -20.00 3.32
N PHE A 170 -6.60 -19.78 2.44
CA PHE A 170 -6.73 -20.05 1.01
C PHE A 170 -5.68 -21.04 0.48
N ASP A 171 -5.02 -21.78 1.37
CA ASP A 171 -3.99 -22.76 1.05
C ASP A 171 -2.87 -22.20 0.15
N VAL A 172 -2.45 -20.96 0.38
CA VAL A 172 -1.33 -20.33 -0.33
C VAL A 172 -0.02 -20.86 0.26
N PRO A 173 0.94 -21.35 -0.56
CA PRO A 173 2.22 -21.81 -0.05
C PRO A 173 3.01 -20.68 0.64
N ALA A 174 3.57 -20.96 1.82
CA ALA A 174 4.36 -19.99 2.57
C ALA A 174 5.52 -19.36 1.77
N ALA A 175 6.07 -20.11 0.79
CA ALA A 175 7.12 -19.63 -0.10
C ALA A 175 6.72 -18.37 -0.89
N ASP A 176 5.42 -18.18 -1.15
CA ASP A 176 4.91 -17.04 -1.91
C ASP A 176 5.04 -15.71 -1.13
N GLY A 177 5.16 -15.76 0.21
CA GLY A 177 5.38 -14.60 1.06
C GLY A 177 6.85 -14.24 1.31
N GLU A 178 7.81 -15.11 0.95
CA GLU A 178 9.22 -14.97 1.36
C GLU A 178 9.91 -13.76 0.72
N LEU A 179 9.57 -13.40 -0.52
CA LEU A 179 10.12 -12.22 -1.18
C LEU A 179 9.73 -10.93 -0.44
N THR A 180 8.44 -10.76 -0.12
CA THR A 180 7.96 -9.61 0.64
C THR A 180 8.59 -9.55 2.02
N LYS A 181 8.67 -10.70 2.73
CA LYS A 181 9.38 -10.80 4.02
C LYS A 181 10.84 -10.36 3.91
N ALA A 182 11.56 -10.78 2.87
CA ALA A 182 12.95 -10.39 2.64
C ALA A 182 13.13 -8.90 2.39
N ILE A 183 12.29 -8.30 1.53
CA ILE A 183 12.35 -6.87 1.19
C ILE A 183 12.08 -6.01 2.42
N ILE A 184 11.07 -6.34 3.22
CA ILE A 184 10.72 -5.58 4.43
C ILE A 184 11.87 -5.66 5.45
N ARG A 185 12.43 -6.85 5.68
CA ARG A 185 13.59 -7.01 6.58
C ARG A 185 14.78 -6.17 6.13
N GLN A 186 15.06 -6.14 4.83
CA GLN A 186 16.13 -5.32 4.27
C GLN A 186 15.87 -3.81 4.45
N ALA A 187 14.65 -3.36 4.14
CA ALA A 187 14.26 -1.96 4.26
C ALA A 187 14.40 -1.43 5.69
N ILE A 188 13.94 -2.20 6.69
CA ILE A 188 14.01 -1.81 8.11
C ILE A 188 15.47 -1.82 8.62
N SER A 189 16.29 -2.77 8.15
CA SER A 189 17.69 -2.88 8.58
C SER A 189 18.55 -1.69 8.12
N ILE A 190 18.20 -1.04 7.00
CA ILE A 190 18.95 0.11 6.46
C ILE A 190 18.66 1.37 7.28
N ASP A 191 17.42 1.55 7.74
CA ASP A 191 17.02 2.72 8.55
C ASP A 191 17.53 2.65 10.00
N SER A 192 17.99 1.47 10.46
CA SER A 192 18.57 1.26 11.79
C SER A 192 20.06 1.68 11.90
N ILE A 193 20.68 2.07 10.79
CA ILE A 193 22.13 2.40 10.71
C ILE A 193 22.34 3.93 10.53
N GLY A 194 21.26 4.72 10.45
CA GLY A 194 21.27 6.17 10.27
C GLY A 194 21.16 6.98 11.55
#